data_AF-A0A8T7DKL6-F1
#
_entry.id   AF-A0A8T7DKL6-F1
#
_cell.length_a   1.000
_cell.length_b   1.000
_cell.length_c   1.000
_cell.angle_alpha   90.00
_cell.angle_beta   90.00
_cell.angle_gamma   90.00
#
_symmetry.space_group_name_H-M   'P 1'
#
loop_
_entity.id
_entity.type
_entity.pdbx_description
1 polymer ?
#
loop_
_entity_poly.entity_id
_entity_poly.type
_entity_poly.pdbx_seq_one_letter_code
_entity_poly.pdbx_strand_id
1 'polypeptide(L)'
;MLARRFGQFSEGGNTLTNWLYQLRAIWPQYHRSYTRQKTPGIEPLKWFFAVYAPLYTSVSVHAARRDELNADSYALELYNDEMVREMITADAVCRFYLNTRYWPAVSKIAALETKSPPTPHKKMAAAVFANLKGEKLQELVDETLQAASDPEDSVPALQGRIRNIGHDHPHMNDFHDPSAATQYLSAALNNAISVIDKLWLVTWLENRKKQNQQPHQQVIATRTSSPSASS
;
A
#
# COMPACT_ATOMS: atom_id res chain seq x y z
N MET A 1 15.27 8.88 -4.76
CA MET A 1 14.52 7.78 -4.13
C MET A 1 15.32 6.49 -3.99
N LEU A 2 15.84 5.95 -5.08
CA LEU A 2 16.50 4.64 -5.06
C LEU A 2 17.76 4.63 -4.18
N ALA A 3 18.61 5.64 -4.29
CA ALA A 3 19.78 5.80 -3.43
C ALA A 3 19.42 6.00 -1.95
N ARG A 4 18.38 6.80 -1.64
CA ARG A 4 17.84 6.92 -0.28
C ARG A 4 17.44 5.55 0.29
N ARG A 5 16.69 4.76 -0.48
CA ARG A 5 16.28 3.40 -0.07
C ARG A 5 17.49 2.49 0.10
N PHE A 6 18.48 2.54 -0.79
CA PHE A 6 19.72 1.77 -0.64
C PHE A 6 20.53 2.18 0.58
N GLY A 7 20.65 3.49 0.87
CA GLY A 7 21.28 4.02 2.07
C GLY A 7 20.58 3.50 3.33
N GLN A 8 19.25 3.61 3.35
CA GLN A 8 18.40 3.03 4.40
C GLN A 8 18.67 1.52 4.56
N PHE A 9 18.83 0.75 3.47
CA PHE A 9 19.15 -0.68 3.51
C PHE A 9 20.59 -1.02 3.92
N SER A 10 21.56 -0.12 3.68
CA SER A 10 22.97 -0.37 3.98
C SER A 10 23.36 -0.08 5.43
N GLU A 11 22.60 0.77 6.14
CA GLU A 11 22.80 0.99 7.57
C GLU A 11 22.22 -0.20 8.36
N GLY A 12 23.06 -0.86 9.16
CA GLY A 12 22.82 -2.17 9.79
C GLY A 12 21.62 -2.31 10.76
N GLY A 13 20.73 -1.30 10.85
CA GLY A 13 19.47 -1.35 11.59
C GLY A 13 18.30 -1.99 10.83
N ASN A 14 18.42 -2.20 9.51
CA ASN A 14 17.24 -2.43 8.65
C ASN A 14 16.70 -3.88 8.61
N THR A 15 17.48 -4.88 9.02
CA THR A 15 16.98 -6.27 9.14
C THR A 15 15.91 -6.38 10.21
N LEU A 16 16.04 -5.60 11.29
CA LEU A 16 15.04 -5.50 12.34
C LEU A 16 13.80 -4.76 11.83
N THR A 17 13.93 -3.61 11.17
CA THR A 17 12.79 -2.85 10.65
C THR A 17 12.00 -3.66 9.61
N ASN A 18 12.69 -4.33 8.69
CA ASN A 18 12.06 -5.20 7.67
C ASN A 18 11.38 -6.44 8.27
N TRP A 19 11.97 -7.04 9.30
CA TRP A 19 11.34 -8.12 10.08
C TRP A 19 10.12 -7.61 10.87
N LEU A 20 10.21 -6.42 11.46
CA LEU A 20 9.10 -5.77 12.16
C LEU A 20 7.94 -5.44 11.19
N TYR A 21 8.26 -5.02 9.96
CA TYR A 21 7.28 -4.80 8.90
C TYR A 21 6.57 -6.10 8.47
N GLN A 22 7.32 -7.18 8.29
CA GLN A 22 6.74 -8.49 7.96
C GLN A 22 5.83 -8.97 9.09
N LEU A 23 6.29 -8.88 10.34
CA LEU A 23 5.48 -9.21 11.51
C LEU A 23 4.19 -8.39 11.54
N ARG A 24 4.26 -7.07 11.35
CA ARG A 24 3.08 -6.18 11.34
C ARG A 24 2.05 -6.57 10.27
N ALA A 25 2.48 -7.04 9.10
CA ALA A 25 1.58 -7.56 8.07
C ALA A 25 1.00 -8.95 8.43
N ILE A 26 1.79 -9.77 9.13
CA ILE A 26 1.49 -11.16 9.45
C ILE A 26 0.55 -11.30 10.67
N TRP A 27 0.77 -10.58 11.78
CA TRP A 27 -0.02 -10.71 13.02
C TRP A 27 -1.53 -10.49 12.79
N PRO A 28 -2.00 -9.49 12.02
CA PRO A 28 -3.41 -9.30 11.73
C PRO A 28 -4.01 -10.41 10.84
N GLN A 29 -3.18 -11.08 10.03
CA GLN A 29 -3.61 -12.20 9.20
C GLN A 29 -3.81 -13.47 10.04
N TYR A 30 -2.93 -13.71 11.02
CA TYR A 30 -3.11 -14.78 12.00
C TYR A 30 -4.33 -14.56 12.87
N HIS A 31 -4.54 -13.34 13.39
CA HIS A 31 -5.76 -13.01 14.14
C HIS A 31 -7.03 -13.31 13.33
N ARG A 32 -7.10 -12.88 12.06
CA ARG A 32 -8.23 -13.18 11.15
C ARG A 32 -8.41 -14.67 10.84
N SER A 33 -7.31 -15.43 10.82
CA SER A 33 -7.34 -16.87 10.55
C SER A 33 -7.82 -17.65 11.78
N TYR A 34 -7.36 -17.29 12.98
CA TYR A 34 -7.74 -17.96 14.22
C TYR A 34 -9.16 -17.62 14.67
N THR A 35 -9.62 -16.38 14.49
CA THR A 35 -11.02 -15.99 14.77
C THR A 35 -12.04 -16.77 13.92
N ARG A 36 -11.65 -17.23 12.71
CA ARG A 36 -12.49 -18.09 11.86
C ARG A 36 -12.49 -19.57 12.26
N GLN A 37 -11.54 -20.01 13.10
CA GLN A 37 -11.43 -21.41 13.53
C GLN A 37 -12.11 -21.62 14.90
N LYS A 38 -13.00 -22.61 14.96
CA LYS A 38 -13.66 -23.10 16.19
C LYS A 38 -12.90 -24.30 16.79
N THR A 39 -11.58 -24.30 16.72
CA THR A 39 -10.77 -25.38 17.29
C THR A 39 -10.60 -25.15 18.79
N PRO A 40 -10.98 -26.10 19.66
CA PRO A 40 -10.74 -25.99 21.09
C PRO A 40 -9.24 -25.89 21.40
N GLY A 41 -8.84 -24.93 22.23
CA GLY A 41 -7.44 -24.68 22.62
C GLY A 41 -6.77 -23.45 22.00
N ILE A 42 -7.40 -22.77 21.03
CA ILE A 42 -6.82 -21.58 20.37
C ILE A 42 -7.19 -20.26 21.11
N GLU A 43 -8.09 -20.29 22.08
CA GLU A 43 -8.53 -19.10 22.83
C GLU A 43 -7.41 -18.26 23.49
N PRO A 44 -6.41 -18.83 24.21
CA PRO A 44 -5.30 -18.03 24.74
C PRO A 44 -4.47 -17.38 23.62
N LEU A 45 -4.34 -18.05 22.48
CA LEU A 45 -3.64 -17.52 21.32
C LEU A 45 -4.44 -16.39 20.66
N LYS A 46 -5.76 -16.54 20.49
CA LYS A 46 -6.64 -15.47 20.01
C LYS A 46 -6.53 -14.22 20.88
N TRP A 47 -6.55 -14.39 22.20
CA TRP A 47 -6.40 -13.28 23.14
C TRP A 47 -5.02 -12.61 23.01
N PHE A 48 -3.95 -13.40 22.93
CA PHE A 48 -2.60 -12.88 22.69
C PHE A 48 -2.56 -12.03 21.40
N PHE A 49 -3.03 -12.56 20.28
CA PHE A 49 -3.07 -11.81 19.01
C PHE A 49 -4.00 -10.58 19.08
N ALA A 50 -5.09 -10.62 19.83
CA ALA A 50 -6.03 -9.50 19.95
C ALA A 50 -5.48 -8.34 20.79
N VAL A 51 -4.62 -8.62 21.78
CA VAL A 51 -4.04 -7.58 22.67
C VAL A 51 -2.64 -7.18 22.20
N TYR A 52 -1.79 -8.14 21.89
CA TYR A 52 -0.40 -7.90 21.51
C TYR A 52 -0.28 -7.26 20.14
N ALA A 53 -1.05 -7.73 19.14
CA ALA A 53 -0.88 -7.24 17.77
C ALA A 53 -1.18 -5.73 17.63
N PRO A 54 -2.27 -5.18 18.19
CA PRO A 54 -2.52 -3.73 18.11
C PRO A 54 -1.46 -2.89 18.83
N LEU A 55 -1.01 -3.32 20.01
CA LEU A 55 0.05 -2.63 20.76
C LEU A 55 1.36 -2.62 19.98
N TYR A 56 1.76 -3.78 19.45
CA TYR A 56 2.95 -3.92 18.63
C TYR A 56 2.87 -3.07 17.36
N THR A 57 1.71 -3.05 16.69
CA THR A 57 1.48 -2.23 15.50
C THR A 57 1.63 -0.75 15.82
N SER A 58 1.05 -0.25 16.90
CA SER A 58 1.17 1.16 17.29
C SER A 58 2.62 1.58 17.55
N VAL A 59 3.37 0.77 18.30
CA VAL A 59 4.78 1.05 18.61
C VAL A 59 5.65 0.96 17.35
N SER A 60 5.47 -0.08 16.54
CA SER A 60 6.25 -0.26 15.32
C SER A 60 5.96 0.81 14.26
N VAL A 61 4.72 1.30 14.17
CA VAL A 61 4.37 2.42 13.29
C VAL A 61 5.10 3.69 13.72
N HIS A 62 5.15 3.99 15.01
CA HIS A 62 5.89 5.16 15.49
C HIS A 62 7.39 5.06 15.15
N ALA A 63 8.00 3.90 15.40
CA ALA A 63 9.40 3.64 15.07
C ALA A 63 9.66 3.78 13.55
N ALA A 64 8.80 3.19 12.72
CA ALA A 64 8.87 3.27 11.27
C ALA A 64 8.77 4.71 10.74
N ARG A 65 7.87 5.51 11.32
CA ARG A 65 7.73 6.93 10.95
C ARG A 65 9.00 7.70 11.24
N ARG A 66 9.62 7.46 12.40
CA ARG A 66 10.87 8.11 12.79
C ARG A 66 12.03 7.70 11.87
N ASP A 67 12.07 6.43 11.48
CA ASP A 67 13.04 5.92 10.50
C ASP A 67 12.89 6.60 9.13
N GLU A 68 11.66 6.76 8.63
CA GLU A 68 11.41 7.48 7.37
C GLU A 68 11.81 8.96 7.43
N LEU A 69 11.57 9.64 8.56
CA LEU A 69 11.99 11.03 8.77
C LEU A 69 13.52 11.15 8.83
N ASN A 70 14.19 10.26 9.55
CA ASN A 70 15.66 10.23 9.59
C ASN A 70 16.25 9.98 8.20
N ALA A 71 15.66 9.05 7.43
CA ALA A 71 16.09 8.78 6.06
C ALA A 71 15.89 9.99 5.12
N ASP A 72 14.86 10.82 5.36
CA ASP A 72 14.69 12.09 4.65
C ASP A 72 15.78 13.11 5.03
N SER A 73 16.15 13.20 6.32
CA SER A 73 17.25 14.05 6.79
C SER A 73 18.61 13.60 6.22
N TYR A 74 18.92 12.30 6.22
CA TYR A 74 20.14 11.78 5.61
C TYR A 74 20.21 12.02 4.11
N ALA A 75 19.06 12.07 3.41
CA ALA A 75 19.06 12.39 2.00
C ALA A 75 19.57 13.82 1.72
N LEU A 76 19.40 14.76 2.65
CA LEU A 76 19.95 16.12 2.54
C LEU A 76 21.47 16.17 2.67
N GLU A 77 22.10 15.16 3.29
CA GLU A 77 23.56 15.08 3.36
C GLU A 77 24.19 14.66 2.02
N LEU A 78 23.41 13.97 1.18
CA LEU A 78 23.88 13.38 -0.08
C LEU A 78 23.42 14.16 -1.31
N TYR A 79 22.34 14.90 -1.21
CA TYR A 79 21.66 15.59 -2.32
C TYR A 79 21.28 17.00 -1.93
N ASN A 80 21.03 17.85 -2.93
CA ASN A 80 20.52 19.19 -2.66
C ASN A 80 19.06 19.15 -2.16
N ASP A 81 18.69 20.18 -1.40
CA ASP A 81 17.36 20.33 -0.79
C ASP A 81 16.23 20.22 -1.81
N GLU A 82 16.39 20.84 -2.98
CA GLU A 82 15.41 20.84 -4.06
C GLU A 82 15.09 19.42 -4.55
N MET A 83 16.12 18.59 -4.80
CA MET A 83 15.96 17.21 -5.25
C MET A 83 15.33 16.33 -4.16
N VAL A 84 15.69 16.54 -2.89
CA VAL A 84 15.11 15.78 -1.77
C VAL A 84 13.63 16.13 -1.61
N ARG A 85 13.31 17.43 -1.65
CA ARG A 85 11.93 17.94 -1.60
C ARG A 85 11.08 17.41 -2.75
N GLU A 86 11.62 17.43 -3.96
CA GLU A 86 10.96 16.86 -5.14
C GLU A 86 10.74 15.36 -5.01
N MET A 87 11.76 14.63 -4.56
CA MET A 87 11.68 13.20 -4.35
C MET A 87 10.60 12.80 -3.33
N ILE A 88 10.53 13.51 -2.19
CA ILE A 88 9.53 13.26 -1.13
C ILE A 88 8.13 13.56 -1.64
N THR A 89 7.96 14.69 -2.34
CA THR A 89 6.68 15.08 -2.93
C THR A 89 6.22 14.06 -3.96
N ALA A 90 7.09 13.67 -4.89
CA ALA A 90 6.78 12.68 -5.92
C ALA A 90 6.34 11.33 -5.36
N ASP A 91 6.99 10.86 -4.29
CA ASP A 91 6.62 9.62 -3.61
C ASP A 91 5.25 9.70 -2.94
N ALA A 92 5.03 10.76 -2.15
CA ALA A 92 3.76 10.94 -1.46
C ALA A 92 2.59 11.06 -2.45
N VAL A 93 2.76 11.88 -3.49
CA VAL A 93 1.74 12.12 -4.53
C VAL A 93 1.46 10.85 -5.33
N CYS A 94 2.50 10.10 -5.73
CA CYS A 94 2.33 8.80 -6.40
C CYS A 94 1.58 7.81 -5.50
N ARG A 95 1.98 7.66 -4.24
CA ARG A 95 1.32 6.74 -3.28
C ARG A 95 -0.14 7.13 -3.07
N PHE A 96 -0.41 8.42 -2.89
CA PHE A 96 -1.76 8.95 -2.71
C PHE A 96 -2.64 8.66 -3.93
N TYR A 97 -2.18 8.97 -5.15
CA TYR A 97 -2.89 8.66 -6.39
C TYR A 97 -3.17 7.16 -6.55
N LEU A 98 -2.16 6.32 -6.28
CA LEU A 98 -2.29 4.89 -6.42
C LEU A 98 -3.37 4.32 -5.48
N ASN A 99 -3.40 4.79 -4.23
CA ASN A 99 -4.33 4.32 -3.21
C ASN A 99 -5.75 4.85 -3.39
N THR A 100 -5.92 6.12 -3.78
CA THR A 100 -7.23 6.78 -3.79
C THR A 100 -7.96 6.67 -5.14
N ARG A 101 -7.22 6.60 -6.25
CA ARG A 101 -7.79 6.66 -7.60
C ARG A 101 -7.52 5.37 -8.39
N TYR A 102 -6.25 4.99 -8.49
CA TYR A 102 -5.82 3.90 -9.38
C TYR A 102 -6.31 2.51 -8.93
N TRP A 103 -5.95 2.06 -7.73
CA TRP A 103 -6.34 0.73 -7.24
C TRP A 103 -7.85 0.56 -7.07
N PRO A 104 -8.60 1.56 -6.59
CA PRO A 104 -10.07 1.50 -6.61
C PRO A 104 -10.64 1.33 -8.02
N ALA A 105 -10.09 2.02 -9.03
CA ALA A 105 -10.53 1.85 -10.42
C ALA A 105 -10.20 0.46 -10.97
N VAL A 106 -8.99 -0.06 -10.73
CA VAL A 106 -8.60 -1.42 -11.08
C VAL A 106 -9.54 -2.45 -10.44
N SER A 107 -9.88 -2.27 -9.17
CA SER A 107 -10.75 -3.18 -8.43
C SER A 107 -12.18 -3.20 -9.01
N LYS A 108 -12.72 -2.03 -9.37
CA LYS A 108 -14.01 -1.91 -10.06
C LYS A 108 -14.00 -2.59 -11.42
N ILE A 109 -12.97 -2.37 -12.23
CA ILE A 109 -12.83 -3.01 -13.55
C ILE A 109 -12.73 -4.53 -13.40
N ALA A 110 -11.93 -5.02 -12.46
CA ALA A 110 -11.77 -6.45 -12.21
C ALA A 110 -13.08 -7.11 -11.76
N ALA A 111 -13.93 -6.39 -11.00
CA ALA A 111 -15.22 -6.90 -10.54
C ALA A 111 -16.24 -7.11 -11.68
N LEU A 112 -16.14 -6.36 -12.79
CA LEU A 112 -17.12 -6.36 -13.90
C LEU A 112 -16.96 -7.55 -14.88
N GLU A 113 -16.40 -8.67 -14.44
CA GLU A 113 -16.16 -9.89 -15.25
C GLU A 113 -15.65 -9.60 -16.67
N THR A 114 -14.48 -8.98 -16.76
CA THR A 114 -13.87 -8.69 -18.06
C THR A 114 -13.41 -9.99 -18.75
N LYS A 115 -13.77 -10.17 -20.04
CA LYS A 115 -13.32 -11.27 -20.89
C LYS A 115 -11.79 -11.42 -20.99
N SER A 116 -11.05 -10.36 -20.65
CA SER A 116 -9.59 -10.35 -20.60
C SER A 116 -9.14 -10.10 -19.15
N PRO A 117 -8.14 -10.85 -18.64
CA PRO A 117 -7.61 -10.63 -17.31
C PRO A 117 -6.96 -9.23 -17.24
N PRO A 118 -7.24 -8.43 -16.22
CA PRO A 118 -6.65 -7.10 -16.09
C PRO A 118 -5.13 -7.21 -15.88
N THR A 119 -4.40 -6.28 -16.48
CA THR A 119 -2.94 -6.12 -16.37
C THR A 119 -2.62 -4.77 -15.73
N PRO A 120 -2.89 -4.62 -14.41
CA PRO A 120 -2.75 -3.34 -13.75
C PRO A 120 -1.33 -2.78 -13.87
N HIS A 121 -0.30 -3.54 -13.51
CA HIS A 121 1.07 -3.03 -13.45
C HIS A 121 1.57 -2.57 -14.82
N LYS A 122 1.23 -3.27 -15.90
CA LYS A 122 1.53 -2.83 -17.27
C LYS A 122 0.89 -1.47 -17.63
N LYS A 123 -0.32 -1.19 -17.12
CA LYS A 123 -1.03 0.07 -17.36
C LYS A 123 -0.67 1.19 -16.38
N MET A 124 -0.02 0.85 -15.27
CA MET A 124 0.24 1.78 -14.17
C MET A 124 1.10 2.97 -14.59
N ALA A 125 2.23 2.72 -15.26
CA ALA A 125 3.14 3.80 -15.67
C ALA A 125 2.43 4.82 -16.56
N ALA A 126 1.70 4.36 -17.59
CA ALA A 126 0.92 5.24 -18.46
C ALA A 126 -0.15 6.02 -17.68
N ALA A 127 -0.83 5.39 -16.73
CA ALA A 127 -1.83 6.06 -15.89
C ALA A 127 -1.20 7.15 -15.01
N VAL A 128 -0.04 6.88 -14.40
CA VAL A 128 0.73 7.86 -13.62
C VAL A 128 1.14 9.03 -14.50
N PHE A 129 1.82 8.78 -15.62
CA PHE A 129 2.27 9.84 -16.55
C PHE A 129 1.13 10.69 -17.12
N ALA A 130 -0.07 10.12 -17.28
CA ALA A 130 -1.24 10.86 -17.78
C ALA A 130 -1.91 11.74 -16.72
N ASN A 131 -1.74 11.43 -15.43
CA ASN A 131 -2.42 12.13 -14.34
C ASN A 131 -1.51 13.04 -13.51
N LEU A 132 -0.18 12.83 -13.54
CA LEU A 132 0.79 13.64 -12.81
C LEU A 132 1.50 14.64 -13.73
N LYS A 133 0.71 15.49 -14.38
CA LYS A 133 1.17 16.60 -15.24
C LYS A 133 0.25 17.81 -15.14
N GLY A 134 0.82 19.01 -15.23
CA GLY A 134 0.07 20.27 -15.35
C GLY A 134 -0.85 20.54 -14.15
N GLU A 135 -2.04 21.09 -14.41
CA GLU A 135 -3.00 21.48 -13.36
C GLU A 135 -3.41 20.28 -12.46
N LYS A 136 -3.60 19.10 -13.04
CA LYS A 136 -3.94 17.87 -12.30
C LYS A 136 -2.86 17.47 -11.30
N LEU A 137 -1.60 17.77 -11.58
CA LEU A 137 -0.52 17.50 -10.64
C LEU A 137 -0.65 18.40 -9.41
N GLN A 138 -0.94 19.69 -9.59
CA GLN A 138 -1.04 20.60 -8.45
C GLN A 138 -2.26 20.33 -7.58
N GLU A 139 -3.42 20.03 -8.18
CA GLU A 139 -4.57 19.55 -7.42
C GLU A 139 -4.23 18.32 -6.57
N LEU A 140 -3.49 17.37 -7.14
CA LEU A 140 -3.10 16.15 -6.46
C LEU A 140 -2.05 16.40 -5.36
N VAL A 141 -1.12 17.34 -5.57
CA VAL A 141 -0.15 17.78 -4.54
C VAL A 141 -0.89 18.40 -3.36
N ASP A 142 -1.85 19.29 -3.62
CA ASP A 142 -2.65 19.94 -2.58
C ASP A 142 -3.50 18.95 -1.79
N GLU A 143 -4.18 18.03 -2.48
CA GLU A 143 -4.92 16.93 -1.86
C GLU A 143 -4.00 16.07 -0.98
N THR A 144 -2.81 15.74 -1.47
CA THR A 144 -1.82 14.92 -0.74
C THR A 144 -1.28 15.66 0.48
N LEU A 145 -1.10 16.97 0.40
CA LEU A 145 -0.61 17.80 1.50
C LEU A 145 -1.65 17.93 2.62
N GLN A 146 -2.93 18.02 2.26
CA GLN A 146 -4.05 18.11 3.20
C GLN A 146 -4.47 16.75 3.79
N ALA A 147 -4.08 15.64 3.15
CA ALA A 147 -4.41 14.31 3.62
C ALA A 147 -3.81 14.03 5.01
N ALA A 148 -4.67 13.62 5.94
CA ALA A 148 -4.23 13.19 7.27
C ALA A 148 -3.39 11.91 7.18
N SER A 149 -2.42 11.78 8.08
CA SER A 149 -1.68 10.53 8.24
C SER A 149 -2.62 9.46 8.78
N ASP A 150 -2.80 8.36 8.05
CA ASP A 150 -3.46 7.17 8.59
C ASP A 150 -2.67 6.68 9.82
N PRO A 151 -3.28 6.54 11.01
CA PRO A 151 -2.61 6.06 12.23
C PRO A 151 -1.88 4.73 12.06
N GLU A 152 -2.31 3.90 11.11
CA GLU A 152 -1.72 2.60 10.82
C GLU A 152 -0.67 2.68 9.68
N ASP A 153 -0.53 3.81 8.97
CA ASP A 153 0.54 3.97 7.97
C ASP A 153 1.88 4.26 8.65
N SER A 154 2.87 3.47 8.28
CA SER A 154 4.26 3.60 8.71
C SER A 154 4.97 4.78 8.07
N VAL A 155 4.44 5.32 6.97
CA VAL A 155 4.99 6.50 6.33
C VAL A 155 4.28 7.75 6.89
N PRO A 156 5.03 8.76 7.37
CA PRO A 156 4.44 10.01 7.83
C PRO A 156 3.72 10.77 6.70
N ALA A 157 2.74 11.60 7.06
CA ALA A 157 2.09 12.53 6.12
C ALA A 157 3.09 13.46 5.43
N LEU A 158 2.78 13.86 4.19
CA LEU A 158 3.65 14.71 3.35
C LEU A 158 4.07 15.99 4.09
N GLN A 159 3.13 16.71 4.71
CA GLN A 159 3.44 17.93 5.45
C GLN A 159 4.48 17.71 6.55
N GLY A 160 4.38 16.59 7.28
CA GLY A 160 5.35 16.25 8.34
C GLY A 160 6.76 16.01 7.79
N ARG A 161 6.85 15.34 6.64
CA ARG A 161 8.14 15.07 5.98
C ARG A 161 8.77 16.34 5.41
N ILE A 162 7.98 17.21 4.78
CA ILE A 162 8.43 18.49 4.23
C ILE A 162 8.95 19.42 5.35
N ARG A 163 8.23 19.49 6.48
CA ARG A 163 8.69 20.24 7.66
C ARG A 163 9.95 19.66 8.28
N ASN A 164 10.10 18.34 8.30
CA ASN A 164 11.28 17.68 8.85
C ASN A 164 12.58 18.04 8.10
N ILE A 165 12.48 18.32 6.80
CA ILE A 165 13.61 18.79 5.99
C ILE A 165 13.73 20.33 5.95
N GLY A 166 12.98 21.06 6.78
CA GLY A 166 13.10 22.51 6.91
C GLY A 166 12.36 23.34 5.85
N HIS A 167 11.37 22.76 5.16
CA HIS A 167 10.56 23.48 4.18
C HIS A 167 9.07 23.54 4.59
N ASP A 168 8.34 24.50 4.02
CA ASP A 168 6.91 24.68 4.27
C ASP A 168 6.02 24.19 3.14
N HIS A 169 6.56 24.10 1.92
CA HIS A 169 5.80 23.77 0.72
C HIS A 169 6.43 22.59 -0.02
N PRO A 170 5.61 21.63 -0.49
CA PRO A 170 6.07 20.61 -1.41
C PRO A 170 6.50 21.26 -2.74
N HIS A 171 7.37 20.59 -3.46
CA HIS A 171 7.80 21.00 -4.79
C HIS A 171 7.89 19.76 -5.65
N MET A 172 7.45 19.84 -6.89
CA MET A 172 7.53 18.73 -7.82
C MET A 172 7.44 19.21 -9.26
N ASN A 173 8.36 18.75 -10.11
CA ASN A 173 8.25 18.97 -11.54
C ASN A 173 7.32 17.94 -12.18
N ASP A 174 6.84 18.27 -13.39
CA ASP A 174 6.07 17.33 -14.20
C ASP A 174 6.85 16.03 -14.45
N PHE A 175 6.16 14.90 -14.47
CA PHE A 175 6.81 13.67 -14.90
C PHE A 175 7.10 13.70 -16.40
N HIS A 176 8.36 13.52 -16.77
CA HIS A 176 8.79 13.42 -18.15
C HIS A 176 9.02 11.96 -18.59
N ASP A 177 8.73 11.69 -19.86
CA ASP A 177 9.06 10.45 -20.56
C ASP A 177 10.19 10.77 -21.55
N PRO A 178 11.29 9.99 -21.64
CA PRO A 178 11.56 8.74 -20.92
C PRO A 178 11.99 8.94 -19.46
N SER A 179 11.41 8.12 -18.57
CA SER A 179 11.90 8.02 -17.19
C SER A 179 13.26 7.31 -17.14
N ALA A 180 14.04 7.58 -16.09
CA ALA A 180 15.29 6.86 -15.84
C ALA A 180 15.09 5.33 -15.79
N ALA A 181 13.97 4.84 -15.25
CA ALA A 181 13.66 3.42 -15.24
C ALA A 181 13.49 2.85 -16.66
N THR A 182 12.80 3.58 -17.54
CA THR A 182 12.65 3.19 -18.95
C THR A 182 14.00 3.19 -19.66
N GLN A 183 14.82 4.21 -19.41
CA GLN A 183 16.11 4.40 -20.07
C GLN A 183 17.15 3.35 -19.65
N TYR A 184 17.26 3.04 -18.35
CA TYR A 184 18.30 2.15 -17.84
C TYR A 184 17.87 0.68 -17.73
N LEU A 185 16.56 0.39 -17.57
CA LEU A 185 16.09 -0.97 -17.25
C LEU A 185 15.21 -1.60 -18.35
N SER A 186 14.81 -0.86 -19.40
CA SER A 186 13.95 -1.28 -20.53
C SER A 186 13.53 -2.77 -20.58
N ALA A 187 14.39 -3.68 -21.03
CA ALA A 187 14.10 -5.10 -21.20
C ALA A 187 13.84 -5.82 -19.85
N ALA A 188 14.63 -5.51 -18.82
CA ALA A 188 14.44 -6.07 -17.48
C ALA A 188 13.15 -5.57 -16.83
N LEU A 189 12.79 -4.30 -17.07
CA LEU A 189 11.56 -3.67 -16.58
C LEU A 189 10.31 -4.38 -17.12
N ASN A 190 10.27 -4.66 -18.42
CA ASN A 190 9.15 -5.36 -19.04
C ASN A 190 8.96 -6.78 -18.49
N ASN A 191 10.06 -7.49 -18.24
CA ASN A 191 10.02 -8.82 -17.63
C ASN A 191 9.50 -8.77 -16.19
N ALA A 192 9.99 -7.82 -15.38
CA ALA A 192 9.54 -7.64 -14.01
C ALA A 192 8.04 -7.30 -13.93
N ILE A 193 7.56 -6.36 -14.76
CA ILE A 193 6.14 -6.00 -14.83
C ILE A 193 5.28 -7.22 -15.17
N SER A 194 5.70 -8.03 -16.15
CA SER A 194 4.98 -9.24 -16.56
C SER A 194 4.88 -10.27 -15.43
N VAL A 195 5.95 -10.46 -14.66
CA VAL A 195 5.94 -11.36 -13.49
C VAL A 195 4.98 -10.85 -12.42
N ILE A 196 5.02 -9.55 -12.11
CA ILE A 196 4.17 -8.94 -11.08
C ILE A 196 2.69 -9.02 -11.49
N ASP A 197 2.34 -8.73 -12.75
CA ASP A 197 0.97 -8.86 -13.25
C ASP A 197 0.47 -10.31 -13.16
N LYS A 198 1.33 -11.29 -13.45
CA LYS A 198 0.98 -12.73 -13.30
C LYS A 198 0.72 -13.09 -11.84
N LEU A 199 1.59 -12.66 -10.92
CA LEU A 199 1.42 -12.91 -9.48
C LEU A 199 0.13 -12.28 -8.96
N TRP A 200 -0.12 -11.03 -9.33
CA TRP A 200 -1.36 -10.33 -8.98
C TRP A 200 -2.59 -11.09 -9.46
N LEU A 201 -2.58 -11.59 -10.71
CA LEU A 201 -3.70 -12.35 -11.27
C LEU A 201 -3.96 -13.65 -10.49
N VAL A 202 -2.92 -14.38 -10.11
CA VAL A 202 -3.05 -15.60 -9.30
C VAL A 202 -3.71 -15.28 -7.96
N THR A 203 -3.19 -14.29 -7.24
CA THR A 203 -3.75 -13.88 -5.94
C THR A 203 -5.19 -13.38 -6.07
N TRP A 204 -5.50 -12.62 -7.11
CA TRP A 204 -6.84 -12.12 -7.38
C TRP A 204 -7.84 -13.27 -7.66
N LEU A 205 -7.46 -14.24 -8.49
CA LEU A 205 -8.28 -15.42 -8.78
C LEU A 205 -8.53 -16.27 -7.52
N GLU A 206 -7.51 -16.46 -6.68
CA GLU A 206 -7.66 -17.16 -5.41
C GLU A 206 -8.63 -16.45 -4.46
N ASN A 207 -8.53 -15.13 -4.35
CA ASN A 207 -9.43 -14.33 -3.52
C ASN A 207 -10.87 -14.39 -4.03
N ARG A 208 -11.09 -14.36 -5.36
CA ARG A 208 -12.42 -14.57 -5.94
C ARG A 208 -12.98 -15.97 -5.68
N LYS A 209 -12.16 -17.02 -5.80
CA LYS A 209 -12.60 -18.40 -5.45
C LYS A 209 -13.06 -18.49 -4.00
N LYS A 210 -12.32 -17.89 -3.06
CA LYS A 210 -12.68 -17.84 -1.64
C LYS A 210 -14.00 -17.06 -1.40
N GLN A 211 -14.21 -15.95 -2.09
CA GLN A 211 -15.46 -15.17 -2.01
C GLN A 211 -16.66 -15.94 -2.57
N ASN A 212 -16.50 -16.62 -3.71
CA ASN A 212 -17.54 -17.42 -4.35
C ASN A 212 -17.87 -18.74 -3.61
N GLN A 213 -17.00 -19.20 -2.70
CA GLN A 213 -17.25 -20.40 -1.86
C GLN A 213 -17.99 -20.09 -0.55
N GLN A 214 -18.08 -18.81 -0.13
CA GLN A 214 -18.84 -18.38 1.06
C GLN A 214 -20.39 -18.23 0.92
N PRO A 215 -21.09 -18.39 -0.22
CA PRO A 215 -22.54 -18.18 -0.28
C PRO A 215 -23.40 -19.24 0.42
N HIS A 216 -22.87 -20.41 0.80
CA HIS A 216 -23.70 -21.53 1.27
C HIS A 216 -24.13 -21.51 2.75
N GLN A 217 -23.70 -20.53 3.56
CA GLN A 217 -24.10 -20.47 4.98
C GLN A 217 -25.27 -19.51 5.28
N GLN A 218 -25.69 -18.64 4.36
CA GLN A 218 -26.81 -17.72 4.60
C GLN A 218 -28.15 -18.17 4.02
N VAL A 219 -28.18 -19.13 3.08
CA VAL A 219 -29.44 -19.58 2.44
C VAL A 219 -30.21 -20.61 3.29
N ILE A 220 -29.59 -21.22 4.30
CA ILE A 220 -30.25 -22.21 5.16
C ILE A 220 -31.04 -21.52 6.31
N ALA A 221 -30.66 -20.30 6.71
CA ALA A 221 -31.30 -19.59 7.82
C ALA A 221 -32.64 -18.91 7.44
N THR A 222 -32.90 -18.67 6.15
CA THR A 222 -34.15 -18.05 5.67
C THR A 222 -35.22 -19.07 5.25
N ARG A 223 -34.93 -20.38 5.29
CA ARG A 223 -35.88 -21.43 4.92
C ARG A 223 -36.54 -22.14 6.10
N THR A 224 -36.12 -21.86 7.34
CA THR A 224 -36.66 -22.47 8.56
C THR A 224 -37.62 -21.57 9.35
N SER A 225 -37.98 -20.40 8.83
CA SER A 225 -38.88 -19.42 9.47
C SER A 225 -40.15 -19.13 8.67
N SER A 226 -40.76 -20.17 8.09
CA SER A 226 -42.16 -20.10 7.62
C SER A 226 -43.02 -21.03 8.49
N PRO A 227 -43.87 -20.52 9.41
CA PRO A 227 -44.83 -21.33 10.12
C PRO A 227 -46.04 -21.64 9.21
N SER A 228 -46.44 -22.89 9.22
CA SER A 228 -47.70 -23.40 8.69
C SER A 228 -48.89 -22.64 9.30
N ALA A 229 -49.64 -21.91 8.47
CA ALA A 229 -50.99 -21.49 8.80
C ALA A 229 -51.98 -22.38 8.03
N SER A 230 -52.51 -23.37 8.73
CA SER A 230 -53.64 -24.19 8.31
C SER A 230 -54.94 -23.42 8.57
N SER A 231 -55.89 -23.50 7.64
CA SER A 231 -57.32 -23.28 7.88
C SER A 231 -58.07 -24.45 7.26
#